data_AF-A0A4Y9RB09-F1
#
_entry.id   AF-A0A4Y9RB09-F1
#
_cell.length_a   1.000
_cell.length_b   1.000
_cell.length_c   1.000
_cell.angle_alpha   90.00
_cell.angle_beta   90.00
_cell.angle_gamma   90.00
#
_symmetry.space_group_name_H-M   'P 1'
#
loop_
_entity.id
_entity.type
_entity.pdbx_description
1 polymer ?
#
loop_
_entity_poly.entity_id
_entity_poly.type
_entity_poly.pdbx_seq_one_letter_code
_entity_poly.pdbx_strand_id
1 'polypeptide(L)'
;MKFSNRDHLRRRMKAIPAEVKKAARAQLRANAEELVETIKRFAPEEDGALRNSVRQQDVSTSTRIARRVQAGGALTTKPVRKSEKGAPTYDYALAQEFGTERMPANPFFWPAWRLLRRRMRSRMTRAARKAIQKATG
;
A
#
# COMPACT_ATOMS: atom_id res chain seq x y z
N MET A 1 6.24 51.26 -7.29
CA MET A 1 7.47 50.41 -7.29
C MET A 1 7.04 48.94 -7.23
N LYS A 2 7.59 48.10 -8.11
CA LYS A 2 7.08 46.77 -8.51
C LYS A 2 7.18 45.69 -7.39
N PHE A 3 6.05 45.32 -6.78
CA PHE A 3 5.95 44.18 -5.84
C PHE A 3 5.38 42.88 -6.44
N SER A 4 4.92 42.91 -7.70
CA SER A 4 4.24 41.79 -8.37
C SER A 4 4.98 40.44 -8.29
N ASN A 5 6.31 40.43 -8.49
CA ASN A 5 7.10 39.19 -8.45
C ASN A 5 7.25 38.58 -7.04
N ARG A 6 7.32 39.41 -6.00
CA ARG A 6 7.48 38.93 -4.60
C ARG A 6 6.20 38.28 -4.10
N ASP A 7 5.05 38.86 -4.42
CA ASP A 7 3.75 38.32 -4.02
C ASP A 7 3.38 37.05 -4.81
N HIS A 8 3.73 37.00 -6.10
CA HIS A 8 3.64 35.77 -6.89
C HIS A 8 4.51 34.65 -6.31
N LEU A 9 5.79 34.94 -6.01
CA LEU A 9 6.69 33.95 -5.42
C LEU A 9 6.17 33.45 -4.07
N ARG A 10 5.71 34.35 -3.19
CA ARG A 10 5.13 33.99 -1.89
C ARG A 10 3.89 33.11 -2.02
N ARG A 11 2.99 33.42 -2.95
CA ARG A 11 1.79 32.61 -3.22
C ARG A 11 2.16 31.20 -3.68
N ARG A 12 3.15 31.07 -4.57
CA ARG A 12 3.63 29.77 -5.07
C ARG A 12 4.28 28.94 -3.98
N MET A 13 5.17 29.53 -3.19
CA MET A 13 5.82 28.82 -2.06
C MET A 13 4.80 28.30 -1.05
N LYS A 14 3.73 29.04 -0.79
CA LYS A 14 2.61 28.59 0.08
C LYS A 14 1.80 27.44 -0.53
N ALA A 15 1.71 27.35 -1.85
CA ALA A 15 0.93 26.31 -2.54
C ALA A 15 1.67 24.97 -2.70
N ILE A 16 3.01 24.99 -2.75
CA ILE A 16 3.85 23.77 -2.94
C ILE A 16 3.46 22.64 -1.97
N PRO A 17 3.33 22.84 -0.65
CA PRO A 17 3.03 21.75 0.27
C PRO A 17 1.67 21.08 0.00
N ALA A 18 0.66 21.86 -0.40
CA ALA A 18 -0.67 21.33 -0.69
C ALA A 18 -0.66 20.48 -1.97
N GLU A 19 -0.04 20.98 -3.04
CA GLU A 19 0.06 20.25 -4.31
C GLU A 19 0.92 18.99 -4.18
N VAL A 20 2.04 19.05 -3.44
CA VAL A 20 2.88 17.88 -3.17
C VAL A 20 2.12 16.83 -2.35
N LYS A 21 1.38 17.24 -1.30
CA LYS A 21 0.54 16.32 -0.51
C LYS A 21 -0.55 15.67 -1.36
N LYS A 22 -1.19 16.43 -2.26
CA LYS A 22 -2.21 15.93 -3.19
C LYS A 22 -1.61 14.89 -4.15
N ALA A 23 -0.48 15.21 -4.77
CA ALA A 23 0.21 14.29 -5.68
C ALA A 23 0.72 13.03 -4.96
N ALA A 24 1.24 13.16 -3.74
CA ALA A 24 1.68 12.04 -2.93
C ALA A 24 0.52 11.09 -2.59
N ARG A 25 -0.65 11.62 -2.20
CA ARG A 25 -1.86 10.82 -1.94
C ARG A 25 -2.30 10.04 -3.19
N ALA A 26 -2.38 10.72 -4.33
CA ALA A 26 -2.76 10.09 -5.59
C ALA A 26 -1.77 8.98 -5.99
N GLN A 27 -0.46 9.26 -5.88
CA GLN A 27 0.57 8.29 -6.26
C GLN A 27 0.65 7.11 -5.29
N LEU A 28 0.42 7.32 -3.98
CA LEU A 28 0.36 6.25 -2.99
C LEU A 28 -0.83 5.33 -3.25
N ARG A 29 -1.99 5.90 -3.57
CA ARG A 29 -3.17 5.12 -3.95
C ARG A 29 -2.89 4.25 -5.16
N ALA A 30 -2.39 4.83 -6.25
CA ALA A 30 -2.08 4.09 -7.48
C ALA A 30 -1.02 2.99 -7.26
N ASN A 31 0.03 3.28 -6.47
CA ASN A 31 1.03 2.29 -6.11
C ASN A 31 0.43 1.14 -5.28
N ALA A 32 -0.46 1.46 -4.33
CA ALA A 32 -1.11 0.46 -3.49
C ALA A 32 -2.09 -0.41 -4.30
N GLU A 33 -2.84 0.16 -5.23
CA GLU A 33 -3.72 -0.57 -6.15
C GLU A 33 -2.93 -1.57 -7.00
N GLU A 34 -1.82 -1.12 -7.62
CA GLU A 34 -0.94 -2.02 -8.39
C GLU A 34 -0.33 -3.13 -7.53
N LEU A 35 0.07 -2.81 -6.30
CA LEU A 35 0.61 -3.79 -5.37
C LEU A 35 -0.44 -4.83 -4.97
N VAL A 36 -1.67 -4.40 -4.64
CA VAL A 36 -2.80 -5.29 -4.32
C VAL A 36 -3.06 -6.24 -5.48
N GLU A 37 -3.16 -5.72 -6.70
CA GLU A 37 -3.44 -6.57 -7.87
C GLU A 37 -2.29 -7.53 -8.19
N THR A 38 -1.03 -7.14 -7.94
CA THR A 38 0.11 -8.04 -8.11
C THR A 38 0.14 -9.14 -7.05
N ILE A 39 -0.12 -8.80 -5.79
CA ILE A 39 -0.24 -9.78 -4.70
C ILE A 39 -1.37 -10.76 -5.01
N LYS A 40 -2.52 -10.29 -5.50
CA LYS A 40 -3.65 -11.14 -5.89
C LYS A 40 -3.31 -12.11 -7.02
N ARG A 41 -2.47 -11.72 -7.98
CA ARG A 41 -2.01 -12.59 -9.08
C ARG A 41 -1.03 -13.67 -8.61
N PHE A 42 -0.27 -13.39 -7.55
CA PHE A 42 0.67 -14.36 -6.99
C PHE A 42 0.01 -15.26 -5.94
N ALA A 43 -1.13 -14.85 -5.40
CA ALA A 43 -1.87 -15.66 -4.46
C ALA A 43 -2.41 -16.92 -5.17
N PRO A 44 -2.23 -18.11 -4.57
CA PRO A 44 -2.82 -19.33 -5.11
C PRO A 44 -4.35 -19.25 -5.09
N GLU A 45 -4.96 -19.87 -6.09
CA GLU A 45 -6.41 -19.97 -6.22
C GLU A 45 -6.86 -21.34 -5.71
N GLU A 46 -7.20 -21.42 -4.41
CA GLU A 46 -7.94 -22.57 -3.85
C GLU A 46 -9.44 -22.27 -3.83
N ASP A 47 -9.89 -21.46 -2.88
CA ASP A 47 -11.29 -21.01 -2.69
C ASP A 47 -11.47 -19.50 -3.01
N GLY A 48 -10.39 -18.82 -3.39
CA GLY A 48 -10.34 -17.38 -3.63
C GLY A 48 -10.37 -16.51 -2.37
N ALA A 49 -10.54 -17.07 -1.16
CA ALA A 49 -10.61 -16.29 0.08
C ALA A 49 -9.30 -15.56 0.37
N LEU A 50 -8.15 -16.20 0.12
CA LEU A 50 -6.83 -15.56 0.23
C LEU A 50 -6.70 -14.37 -0.73
N ARG A 51 -7.04 -14.56 -2.00
CA ARG A 51 -7.03 -13.49 -3.02
C ARG A 51 -7.95 -12.34 -2.64
N ASN A 52 -9.14 -12.64 -2.12
CA ASN A 52 -10.14 -11.65 -1.68
C ASN A 52 -9.75 -10.93 -0.39
N SER A 53 -8.88 -11.52 0.44
CA SER A 53 -8.37 -10.89 1.66
C SER A 53 -7.39 -9.74 1.39
N VAL A 54 -6.76 -9.71 0.21
CA VAL A 54 -5.75 -8.70 -0.16
C VAL A 54 -6.43 -7.36 -0.39
N ARG A 55 -6.08 -6.37 0.45
CA ARG A 55 -6.71 -5.05 0.43
C ARG A 55 -5.73 -3.94 0.78
N GLN A 56 -6.08 -2.73 0.34
CA GLN A 56 -5.42 -1.50 0.76
C GLN A 56 -6.33 -0.65 1.66
N GLN A 57 -5.73 0.11 2.57
CA GLN A 57 -6.43 1.05 3.44
C GLN A 57 -5.66 2.38 3.50
N ASP A 58 -6.39 3.49 3.44
CA ASP A 58 -5.83 4.80 3.79
C ASP A 58 -5.64 4.89 5.30
N VAL A 59 -4.40 5.05 5.73
CA VAL A 59 -4.00 5.17 7.15
C VAL A 59 -3.28 6.50 7.38
N SER A 60 -3.61 7.49 6.55
CA SER A 60 -3.07 8.84 6.66
C SER A 60 -3.52 9.51 7.96
N THR A 61 -2.61 10.27 8.56
CA THR A 61 -2.85 11.17 9.69
C THR A 61 -2.65 12.62 9.23
N SER A 62 -2.81 13.57 10.15
CA SER A 62 -2.49 14.99 9.90
C SER A 62 -1.03 15.21 9.50
N THR A 63 -0.12 14.40 10.02
CA THR A 63 1.34 14.51 9.84
C THR A 63 1.94 13.53 8.84
N ARG A 64 1.23 12.44 8.51
CA ARG A 64 1.75 11.34 7.68
C ARG A 64 0.74 10.94 6.61
N ILE A 65 1.17 10.89 5.35
CA ILE A 65 0.37 10.30 4.28
C ILE A 65 0.86 8.87 4.09
N ALA A 66 -0.04 7.88 4.24
CA ALA A 66 0.33 6.49 4.14
C ALA A 66 -0.85 5.61 3.69
N ARG A 67 -0.50 4.56 2.95
CA ARG A 67 -1.41 3.47 2.56
C ARG A 67 -0.88 2.18 3.13
N ARG A 68 -1.73 1.41 3.81
CA ARG A 68 -1.42 0.06 4.29
C ARG A 68 -1.93 -0.93 3.26
N VAL A 69 -1.10 -1.87 2.84
CA VAL A 69 -1.51 -3.04 2.05
C VAL A 69 -1.34 -4.27 2.93
N GLN A 70 -2.37 -5.10 2.99
CA GLN A 70 -2.39 -6.28 3.84
C GLN A 70 -3.11 -7.43 3.14
N ALA A 71 -2.68 -8.66 3.42
CA ALA A 71 -3.34 -9.89 3.05
C ALA A 71 -3.66 -10.67 4.32
N GLY A 72 -4.74 -11.45 4.29
CA GLY A 72 -5.25 -12.20 5.43
C GLY A 72 -6.31 -11.46 6.25
N GLY A 73 -6.53 -11.91 7.48
CA GLY A 73 -7.58 -11.48 8.40
C GLY A 73 -8.77 -12.44 8.43
N ALA A 74 -9.96 -11.94 8.76
CA ALA A 74 -11.14 -12.77 9.02
C ALA A 74 -11.49 -13.77 7.90
N LEU A 75 -11.22 -13.44 6.63
CA LEU A 75 -11.47 -14.33 5.48
C LEU A 75 -10.54 -15.55 5.43
N THR A 76 -9.38 -15.46 6.07
CA THR A 76 -8.34 -16.49 6.08
C THR A 76 -8.09 -17.04 7.49
N THR A 77 -8.78 -16.52 8.50
CA THR A 77 -8.76 -17.03 9.86
C THR A 77 -9.65 -18.26 9.99
N LYS A 78 -9.05 -19.43 10.28
CA LYS A 78 -9.75 -20.71 10.48
C LYS A 78 -9.42 -21.30 11.87
N PRO A 79 -10.34 -22.04 12.51
CA PRO A 79 -10.05 -22.76 13.75
C PRO A 79 -9.06 -23.89 13.50
N VAL A 80 -8.03 -24.02 14.34
CA VAL A 80 -6.93 -24.98 14.17
C VAL A 80 -7.25 -26.35 14.77
N ARG A 81 -8.05 -26.36 15.85
CA ARG A 81 -8.51 -27.59 16.52
C ARG A 81 -9.84 -27.34 17.21
N LYS A 82 -10.71 -28.35 17.27
CA LYS A 82 -11.92 -28.28 18.10
C LYS A 82 -11.51 -28.28 19.58
N SER A 83 -12.13 -27.42 20.38
CA SER A 83 -11.95 -27.38 21.83
C SER A 83 -13.24 -26.94 22.48
N GLU A 84 -13.61 -27.60 23.58
CA GLU A 84 -14.78 -27.25 24.40
C GLU A 84 -14.67 -25.85 25.03
N LYS A 85 -13.46 -25.32 25.19
CA LYS A 85 -13.19 -23.99 25.78
C LYS A 85 -12.95 -22.89 24.73
N GLY A 86 -13.24 -23.16 23.46
CA GLY A 86 -12.97 -22.28 22.33
C GLY A 86 -11.75 -22.73 21.53
N ALA A 87 -11.95 -22.93 20.24
CA ALA A 87 -10.90 -23.31 19.31
C ALA A 87 -9.92 -22.15 19.08
N PRO A 88 -8.59 -22.34 19.22
CA PRO A 88 -7.63 -21.35 18.76
C PRO A 88 -7.79 -21.16 17.25
N THR A 89 -7.75 -19.91 16.80
CA THR A 89 -7.86 -19.57 15.38
C THR A 89 -6.49 -19.16 14.84
N TYR A 90 -6.29 -19.40 13.54
CA TYR A 90 -5.06 -19.07 12.85
C TYR A 90 -5.36 -18.52 11.46
N ASP A 91 -4.63 -17.49 11.07
CA ASP A 91 -4.70 -16.91 9.74
C ASP A 91 -3.79 -17.70 8.79
N TYR A 92 -4.39 -18.53 7.93
CA TYR A 92 -3.64 -19.38 7.02
C TYR A 92 -2.84 -18.59 5.96
N ALA A 93 -3.09 -17.29 5.77
CA ALA A 93 -2.29 -16.46 4.87
C ALA A 93 -0.80 -16.44 5.29
N LEU A 94 -0.52 -16.52 6.59
CA LEU A 94 0.86 -16.60 7.11
C LEU A 94 1.49 -17.96 6.82
N ALA A 95 0.74 -19.04 7.01
CA ALA A 95 1.19 -20.39 6.65
C ALA A 95 1.46 -20.49 5.14
N GLN A 96 0.64 -19.83 4.31
CA GLN A 96 0.88 -19.78 2.87
C GLN A 96 2.20 -19.07 2.55
N GLU A 97 2.42 -17.89 3.14
CA GLU A 97 3.59 -17.06 2.83
C GLU A 97 4.91 -17.70 3.29
N PHE A 98 4.92 -18.32 4.47
CA PHE A 98 6.15 -18.80 5.14
C PHE A 98 6.29 -20.32 5.21
N GLY A 99 5.25 -21.07 4.84
CA GLY A 99 5.20 -22.51 5.03
C GLY A 99 4.87 -22.90 6.47
N THR A 100 4.72 -24.20 6.67
CA THR A 100 4.54 -24.84 7.97
C THR A 100 5.43 -26.08 8.05
N GLU A 101 5.40 -26.79 9.16
CA GLU A 101 6.10 -28.08 9.29
C GLU A 101 5.70 -29.08 8.20
N ARG A 102 4.45 -29.04 7.72
CA ARG A 102 3.88 -30.04 6.79
C ARG A 102 3.59 -29.49 5.39
N MET A 103 3.90 -28.21 5.14
CA MET A 103 3.62 -27.55 3.85
C MET A 103 4.78 -26.62 3.51
N PRO A 104 5.39 -26.74 2.31
CA PRO A 104 6.41 -25.80 1.88
C PRO A 104 5.83 -24.39 1.70
N ALA A 105 6.67 -23.36 1.82
CA ALA A 105 6.28 -21.98 1.61
C ALA A 105 5.86 -21.75 0.15
N ASN A 106 4.74 -21.04 -0.04
CA ASN A 106 4.28 -20.58 -1.35
C ASN A 106 4.02 -19.06 -1.26
N PRO A 107 5.09 -18.25 -1.29
CA PRO A 107 5.03 -16.83 -1.01
C PRO A 107 4.36 -16.07 -2.16
N PHE A 108 3.49 -15.13 -1.80
CA PHE A 108 2.72 -14.30 -2.72
C PHE A 108 2.86 -12.81 -2.41
N PHE A 109 2.99 -12.46 -1.13
CA PHE A 109 3.02 -11.08 -0.67
C PHE A 109 4.39 -10.43 -0.88
N TRP A 110 5.44 -11.01 -0.27
CA TRP A 110 6.77 -10.43 -0.32
C TRP A 110 7.43 -10.48 -1.70
N PRO A 111 7.21 -11.50 -2.54
CA PRO A 111 7.66 -11.48 -3.93
C PRO A 111 7.08 -10.29 -4.72
N ALA A 112 5.77 -10.03 -4.59
CA ALA A 112 5.11 -8.89 -5.25
C ALA A 112 5.66 -7.55 -4.76
N TRP A 113 5.87 -7.40 -3.43
CA TRP A 113 6.51 -6.21 -2.88
C TRP A 113 7.93 -6.00 -3.42
N ARG A 114 8.76 -7.05 -3.42
CA ARG A 114 10.14 -6.99 -3.91
C ARG A 114 10.21 -6.59 -5.38
N LEU A 115 9.29 -7.11 -6.20
CA LEU A 115 9.17 -6.78 -7.61
C LEU A 115 8.88 -5.28 -7.82
N LEU A 116 7.94 -4.72 -7.06
CA LEU A 116 7.42 -3.38 -7.32
C LEU A 116 8.10 -2.25 -6.55
N ARG A 117 8.74 -2.52 -5.39
CA ARG A 117 9.23 -1.49 -4.45
C ARG A 117 10.09 -0.41 -5.12
N ARG A 118 10.97 -0.79 -6.05
CA ARG A 118 11.87 0.13 -6.75
C ARG A 118 11.10 1.07 -7.69
N ARG A 119 10.17 0.51 -8.47
CA ARG A 119 9.29 1.26 -9.39
C ARG A 119 8.37 2.19 -8.63
N MET A 120 7.75 1.73 -7.55
CA MET A 120 6.87 2.55 -6.70
C MET A 120 7.59 3.75 -6.09
N ARG A 121 8.80 3.56 -5.55
CA ARG A 121 9.65 4.65 -5.04
C ARG A 121 9.99 5.66 -6.13
N SER A 122 10.41 5.17 -7.30
CA SER A 122 10.74 6.00 -8.45
C SER A 122 9.57 6.87 -8.92
N ARG A 123 8.35 6.30 -8.94
CA ARG A 123 7.12 7.04 -9.27
C ARG A 123 6.77 8.08 -8.22
N MET A 124 6.95 7.79 -6.94
CA MET A 124 6.73 8.77 -5.87
C MET A 124 7.61 10.01 -6.04
N THR A 125 8.91 9.80 -6.29
CA THR A 125 9.85 10.89 -6.53
C THR A 125 9.45 11.71 -7.77
N ARG A 126 9.04 11.05 -8.86
CA ARG A 126 8.56 11.75 -10.06
C ARG A 126 7.29 12.55 -9.80
N ALA A 127 6.32 11.98 -9.08
CA ALA A 127 5.06 12.67 -8.76
C ALA A 127 5.32 13.93 -7.90
N ALA A 128 6.20 13.84 -6.90
CA ALA A 128 6.60 14.99 -6.10
C ALA A 128 7.29 16.07 -6.95
N ARG A 129 8.24 15.69 -7.82
CA ARG A 129 8.92 16.63 -8.73
C ARG A 129 7.94 17.34 -9.66
N LYS A 130 7.02 16.60 -10.28
CA LYS A 130 5.98 17.18 -11.14
C LYS A 130 5.05 18.12 -10.37
N ALA A 131 4.71 17.79 -9.13
CA ALA A 131 3.87 18.66 -8.29
C ALA A 131 4.57 19.97 -7.93
N ILE A 132 5.87 19.91 -7.60
CA ILE A 132 6.69 21.12 -7.38
C ILE A 132 6.71 21.95 -8.66
N GLN A 133 7.06 21.35 -9.80
CA GLN A 133 7.10 22.04 -11.10
C GLN A 133 5.75 22.67 -11.46
N LYS A 134 4.62 22.02 -11.14
CA LYS A 134 3.28 22.57 -11.39
C LYS A 134 2.95 23.75 -10.46
N ALA A 135 3.44 23.74 -9.22
CA ALA A 135 3.24 24.85 -8.28
C ALA A 135 4.17 26.04 -8.57
N THR A 136 5.35 25.77 -9.15
CA THR A 136 6.38 26.77 -9.49
C THR A 136 6.43 27.11 -10.98
N GLY A 137 5.60 26.48 -11.81
CA GLY A 137 5.34 26.78 -13.23
C GLY A 137 4.11 27.67 -13.37
#